data_AF-A0AAD5W8K1-F1
#
_entry.id   AF-A0AAD5W8K1-F1
#
_cell.length_a   1.000
_cell.length_b   1.000
_cell.length_c   1.000
_cell.angle_alpha   90.00
_cell.angle_beta   90.00
_cell.angle_gamma   90.00
#
_symmetry.space_group_name_H-M   'P 1'
#
loop_
_entity.id
_entity.type
_entity.pdbx_description
1 polymer ?
#
loop_
_entity_poly.entity_id
_entity_poly.type
_entity_poly.pdbx_seq_one_letter_code
_entity_poly.pdbx_strand_id
1 'polypeptide(L)'
;MKRYFQKATSSSIGTQEQEPNRRRTRLDPNSNFEVPPDPGLRPPISYYDPNDRDFVRRQYLQVGPRQPILQDFPQTLFGDKQRRFNKEWYTQYPYWLEYSIEKDAAYCLCCYLFKSENRRSGGDAFTSTGFRNWKSKKNLDEHVGGVKSAHNLAVRKCQDLMKQKQHIQTILEEQSKRSQNAYRLRLTATVDCIRYLLKQGMAFHGHDESDDSENRGNFMELLSFLAEHNALIDGVVLQNAPGNCKLIAPPIQKDIIKAAAIETTNKIMEELGDGLFSVLVDESRDISCKQQMVVLLRYVSEKGSIVERFLAVVHVKETTSISLKESLEELFCKHKLSFSRLRGQGYDGASNMRGEFNGLKALILNENSTAYYIHCFAHQLQLALVAVAKKHKRIATLFEDISSAQNTVGASCKRRDQLRDNRAAEVQKALGNDDLLTGTGLNQELGLARSGDTRWSSHYKSLTNIIILFGSVMDVLDDIMENADDDCQVGKASKLLDSLSTFEFAFSCIFMKNVLSITHELSQALQKVSKRS
;
A
#
# COMPACT_ATOMS: atom_id res chain seq x y z
N MET A 1 -10.97 13.96 44.48
CA MET A 1 -11.98 14.26 43.43
C MET A 1 -13.41 14.41 44.01
N LYS A 2 -13.58 15.25 45.04
CA LYS A 2 -14.88 15.60 45.66
C LYS A 2 -14.79 17.02 46.25
N ARG A 3 -14.45 18.01 45.42
CA ARG A 3 -14.31 19.42 45.84
C ARG A 3 -14.69 20.46 44.78
N TYR A 4 -15.43 20.09 43.73
CA TYR A 4 -15.70 21.03 42.63
C TYR A 4 -17.16 21.14 42.14
N PHE A 5 -18.16 20.55 42.82
CA PHE A 5 -19.56 20.73 42.40
C PHE A 5 -20.52 20.89 43.58
N GLN A 6 -20.71 22.15 43.99
CA GLN A 6 -21.82 22.80 44.72
C GLN A 6 -21.32 24.23 44.93
N LYS A 7 -21.97 25.34 44.57
CA LYS A 7 -23.38 25.75 44.56
C LYS A 7 -23.39 27.15 43.90
N ALA A 8 -24.46 27.52 43.18
CA ALA A 8 -25.13 28.83 43.30
C ALA A 8 -26.20 28.98 42.20
N THR A 9 -27.39 28.47 42.49
CA THR A 9 -28.65 29.01 41.98
C THR A 9 -29.12 30.15 42.89
N SER A 10 -29.80 31.12 42.30
CA SER A 10 -30.57 32.25 42.83
C SER A 10 -29.83 33.55 43.21
N SER A 11 -29.94 34.57 42.34
CA SER A 11 -30.48 35.88 42.75
C SER A 11 -30.95 36.73 41.55
N SER A 12 -32.14 37.32 41.74
CA SER A 12 -32.64 38.61 41.23
C SER A 12 -32.71 38.87 39.72
N ILE A 13 -33.94 38.79 39.22
CA ILE A 13 -34.47 39.50 38.05
C ILE A 13 -34.25 41.00 38.26
N GLY A 14 -33.39 41.59 37.44
CA GLY A 14 -33.29 43.03 37.22
C GLY A 14 -33.48 43.29 35.74
N THR A 15 -34.63 43.86 35.36
CA THR A 15 -34.94 44.35 34.02
C THR A 15 -33.98 45.49 33.67
N GLN A 16 -32.97 45.20 32.85
CA GLN A 16 -32.32 46.21 32.02
C GLN A 16 -32.78 45.96 30.59
N GLU A 17 -33.45 46.95 30.00
CA GLU A 17 -33.73 47.01 28.57
C GLU A 17 -32.41 46.90 27.81
N GLN A 18 -32.14 45.73 27.23
CA GLN A 18 -31.10 45.56 26.24
C GLN A 18 -31.66 45.96 24.88
N GLU A 19 -31.01 46.94 24.24
CA GLU A 19 -31.18 47.24 22.81
C GLU A 19 -31.14 45.94 21.97
N PRO A 20 -31.93 45.85 20.88
CA PRO A 20 -32.07 44.61 20.14
C PRO A 20 -30.74 44.21 19.51
N ASN A 21 -30.21 43.09 20.01
CA ASN A 21 -29.05 42.38 19.50
C ASN A 21 -29.35 41.91 18.06
N ARG A 22 -29.02 42.73 17.05
CA ARG A 22 -29.18 42.39 15.63
C ARG A 22 -28.26 41.21 15.28
N ARG A 23 -28.79 39.98 15.36
CA ARG A 23 -28.18 38.81 14.71
C ARG A 23 -28.01 39.13 13.23
N ARG A 24 -26.76 39.36 12.79
CA ARG A 24 -26.42 39.54 11.38
C ARG A 24 -26.47 38.15 10.73
N THR A 25 -27.53 37.87 9.98
CA THR A 25 -27.70 36.61 9.26
C THR A 25 -26.69 36.54 8.12
N ARG A 26 -25.99 35.40 7.98
CA ARG A 26 -25.10 35.16 6.84
C ARG A 26 -25.90 35.16 5.53
N LEU A 27 -25.27 35.64 4.46
CA LEU A 27 -25.84 35.53 3.11
C LEU A 27 -25.80 34.06 2.67
N ASP A 28 -26.88 33.58 2.05
CA ASP A 28 -26.93 32.27 1.42
C ASP A 28 -25.98 32.27 0.21
N PRO A 29 -25.02 31.32 0.12
CA PRO A 29 -24.10 31.19 -1.01
C PRO A 29 -24.78 31.09 -2.39
N ASN A 30 -26.06 30.67 -2.44
CA ASN A 30 -26.86 30.55 -3.65
C ASN A 30 -27.87 31.70 -3.86
N SER A 31 -27.86 32.74 -3.02
CA SER A 31 -28.72 33.90 -3.22
C SER A 31 -28.19 34.83 -4.32
N ASN A 32 -29.07 35.24 -5.24
CA ASN A 32 -28.80 36.35 -6.17
C ASN A 32 -28.74 37.65 -5.36
N PHE A 33 -27.56 37.98 -4.83
CA PHE A 33 -27.34 39.26 -4.16
C PHE A 33 -27.48 40.40 -5.16
N GLU A 34 -28.60 41.13 -5.08
CA GLU A 34 -28.83 42.31 -5.90
C GLU A 34 -28.24 43.55 -5.23
N VAL A 35 -27.35 44.22 -5.97
CA VAL A 35 -26.75 45.48 -5.56
C VAL A 35 -27.81 46.60 -5.62
N PRO A 36 -28.12 47.28 -4.49
CA PRO A 36 -29.05 48.41 -4.48
C PRO A 36 -28.71 49.44 -5.58
N PRO A 37 -29.69 49.83 -6.40
CA PRO A 37 -29.44 50.63 -7.61
C PRO A 37 -29.00 52.06 -7.28
N ASP A 38 -29.54 52.65 -6.21
CA ASP A 38 -29.21 54.01 -5.79
C ASP A 38 -28.12 54.01 -4.70
N PRO A 39 -26.99 54.72 -4.91
CA PRO A 39 -25.89 54.74 -3.95
C PRO A 39 -26.26 55.38 -2.60
N GLY A 40 -27.22 56.30 -2.59
CA GLY A 40 -27.71 56.95 -1.39
C GLY A 40 -28.54 56.04 -0.48
N LEU A 41 -29.07 54.93 -1.01
CA LEU A 41 -29.91 53.97 -0.28
C LEU A 41 -29.15 52.73 0.20
N ARG A 42 -27.85 52.61 -0.11
CA ARG A 42 -27.06 51.43 0.23
C ARG A 42 -26.85 51.32 1.75
N PRO A 43 -27.05 50.13 2.35
CA PRO A 43 -26.65 49.90 3.73
C PRO A 43 -25.12 49.99 3.86
N PRO A 44 -24.56 50.39 5.00
CA PRO A 44 -23.11 50.40 5.18
C PRO A 44 -22.55 48.97 5.08
N ILE A 45 -21.33 48.79 4.56
CA ILE A 45 -20.71 47.45 4.43
C ILE A 45 -20.60 46.72 5.79
N SER A 46 -20.53 47.46 6.90
CA SER A 46 -20.55 46.90 8.25
C SER A 46 -21.86 46.20 8.64
N TYR A 47 -22.95 46.44 7.91
CA TYR A 47 -24.24 45.77 8.06
C TYR A 47 -24.14 44.26 7.78
N TYR A 48 -23.31 43.87 6.81
CA TYR A 48 -23.10 42.47 6.43
C TYR A 48 -22.17 41.74 7.40
N ASP A 49 -22.34 40.41 7.51
CA ASP A 49 -21.47 39.53 8.30
C ASP A 49 -20.01 39.67 7.84
N PRO A 50 -19.02 39.72 8.76
CA PRO A 50 -17.61 39.83 8.40
C PRO A 50 -17.13 38.85 7.32
N ASN A 51 -17.67 37.63 7.28
CA ASN A 51 -17.30 36.60 6.31
C ASN A 51 -17.88 36.86 4.91
N ASP A 52 -18.94 37.66 4.81
CA ASP A 52 -19.67 37.92 3.56
C ASP A 52 -19.30 39.28 2.93
N ARG A 53 -18.65 40.16 3.68
CA ARG A 53 -18.30 41.52 3.22
C ARG A 53 -17.49 41.53 1.94
N ASP A 54 -16.54 40.62 1.79
CA ASP A 54 -15.69 40.55 0.59
C ASP A 54 -16.46 40.02 -0.62
N PHE A 55 -17.40 39.09 -0.41
CA PHE A 55 -18.35 38.68 -1.46
C PHE A 55 -19.21 39.88 -1.91
N VAL A 56 -19.82 40.59 -0.97
CA VAL A 56 -20.65 41.78 -1.25
C VAL A 56 -19.84 42.85 -1.99
N ARG A 57 -18.62 43.17 -1.52
CA ARG A 57 -17.75 44.14 -2.18
C ARG A 57 -17.45 43.77 -3.63
N ARG A 58 -17.24 42.48 -3.92
CA ARG A 58 -17.02 42.01 -5.30
C ARG A 58 -18.26 42.21 -6.18
N GLN A 59 -19.46 41.96 -5.66
CA GLN A 59 -20.71 42.21 -6.40
C GLN A 59 -20.84 43.68 -6.79
N TYR A 60 -20.57 44.60 -5.85
CA TYR A 60 -20.54 46.04 -6.17
C TYR A 60 -19.48 46.40 -7.22
N LEU A 61 -18.28 45.82 -7.15
CA LEU A 61 -17.20 46.07 -8.11
C LEU A 61 -17.48 45.49 -9.51
N GLN A 62 -18.22 44.38 -9.60
CA GLN A 62 -18.65 43.79 -10.87
C GLN A 62 -19.71 44.65 -11.57
N VAL A 63 -20.63 45.23 -10.81
CA VAL A 63 -21.66 46.16 -11.35
C VAL A 63 -21.05 47.51 -11.73
N GLY A 64 -20.03 47.97 -11.01
CA GLY A 64 -19.39 49.26 -11.24
C GLY A 64 -20.19 50.45 -10.68
N PRO A 65 -19.68 51.68 -10.89
CA PRO A 65 -20.29 52.89 -10.32
C PRO A 65 -21.65 53.20 -10.98
N ARG A 66 -22.63 53.59 -10.17
CA ARG A 66 -23.96 53.98 -10.65
C ARG A 66 -23.97 55.42 -11.16
N GLN A 67 -24.05 55.59 -12.47
CA GLN A 67 -23.97 56.87 -13.18
C GLN A 67 -25.22 57.16 -14.03
N PRO A 68 -26.38 57.44 -13.40
CA PRO A 68 -27.60 57.76 -14.13
C PRO A 68 -27.46 59.07 -14.92
N ILE A 69 -27.97 59.08 -16.16
CA ILE A 69 -28.04 60.26 -17.02
C ILE A 69 -29.48 60.79 -17.00
N LEU A 70 -29.70 61.89 -16.30
CA LEU A 70 -31.00 62.56 -16.25
C LEU A 70 -31.10 63.60 -17.37
N GLN A 71 -32.33 63.82 -17.85
CA GLN A 71 -32.63 64.89 -18.80
C GLN A 71 -32.32 66.26 -18.18
N ASP A 72 -32.69 66.45 -16.92
CA ASP A 72 -32.28 67.57 -16.09
C ASP A 72 -31.98 67.12 -14.66
N PHE A 73 -30.78 67.46 -14.17
CA PHE A 73 -30.43 67.28 -12.77
C PHE A 73 -31.08 68.38 -11.90
N PRO A 74 -31.51 68.06 -10.66
CA PRO A 74 -32.07 69.04 -9.73
C PRO A 74 -31.14 70.25 -9.55
N GLN A 75 -31.74 71.44 -9.45
CA GLN A 75 -31.02 72.68 -9.22
C GLN A 75 -31.17 73.09 -7.76
N THR A 76 -30.05 73.43 -7.13
CA THR A 76 -30.03 74.00 -5.78
C THR A 76 -29.44 75.41 -5.84
N LEU A 77 -29.95 76.31 -5.00
CA LEU A 77 -29.46 77.67 -4.91
C LEU A 77 -28.13 77.71 -4.14
N PHE A 78 -27.07 78.22 -4.76
CA PHE A 78 -25.76 78.43 -4.15
C PHE A 78 -25.37 79.91 -4.22
N GLY A 79 -25.68 80.67 -3.17
CA GLY A 79 -25.63 82.14 -3.21
C GLY A 79 -26.68 82.66 -4.19
N ASP A 80 -26.28 83.44 -5.19
CA ASP A 80 -27.19 84.02 -6.18
C ASP A 80 -27.37 83.16 -7.46
N LYS A 81 -26.76 81.97 -7.51
CA LYS A 81 -26.76 81.12 -8.72
C LYS A 81 -27.37 79.75 -8.45
N GLN A 82 -28.28 79.33 -9.31
CA GLN A 82 -28.73 77.94 -9.38
C GLN A 82 -27.62 77.05 -9.94
N ARG A 83 -27.30 75.96 -9.25
CA ARG A 83 -26.29 74.99 -9.70
C ARG A 83 -26.83 73.57 -9.59
N ARG A 84 -26.30 72.68 -10.44
CA ARG A 84 -26.65 71.26 -10.52
C ARG A 84 -25.40 70.40 -10.73
N PHE A 85 -25.55 69.10 -10.53
CA PHE A 85 -24.53 68.12 -10.89
C PHE A 85 -24.18 68.21 -12.40
N ASN A 86 -22.90 68.16 -12.75
CA ASN A 86 -22.46 68.15 -14.15
C ASN A 86 -22.18 66.71 -14.61
N LYS A 87 -22.96 66.22 -15.58
CA LYS A 87 -22.80 64.89 -16.19
C LYS A 87 -21.43 64.63 -16.81
N GLU A 88 -20.70 65.67 -17.25
CA GLU A 88 -19.35 65.53 -17.82
C GLU A 88 -18.33 65.01 -16.79
N TRP A 89 -18.63 65.11 -15.49
CA TRP A 89 -17.79 64.54 -14.45
C TRP A 89 -17.76 63.01 -14.48
N TYR A 90 -18.78 62.34 -15.03
CA TYR A 90 -18.72 60.89 -15.24
C TYR A 90 -17.63 60.50 -16.24
N THR A 91 -17.45 61.28 -17.30
CA THR A 91 -16.40 61.04 -18.30
C THR A 91 -15.00 61.23 -17.70
N GLN A 92 -14.87 62.15 -16.72
CA GLN A 92 -13.59 62.46 -16.07
C GLN A 92 -13.27 61.51 -14.91
N TYR A 93 -14.30 60.98 -14.23
CA TYR A 93 -14.18 60.07 -13.11
C TYR A 93 -15.01 58.78 -13.30
N PRO A 94 -14.75 58.02 -14.39
CA PRO A 94 -15.63 56.92 -14.81
C PRO A 94 -15.63 55.73 -13.85
N TYR A 95 -14.60 55.59 -13.02
CA TYR A 95 -14.39 54.36 -12.22
C TYR A 95 -14.91 54.44 -10.79
N TRP A 96 -15.30 55.62 -10.30
CA TRP A 96 -15.67 55.77 -8.88
C TRP A 96 -16.84 56.70 -8.61
N LEU A 97 -17.07 57.70 -9.46
CA LEU A 97 -18.09 58.72 -9.19
C LEU A 97 -19.47 58.14 -9.42
N GLU A 98 -20.33 58.25 -8.40
CA GLU A 98 -21.70 57.80 -8.42
C GLU A 98 -22.65 58.95 -8.08
N TYR A 99 -23.90 58.86 -8.50
CA TYR A 99 -24.94 59.83 -8.17
C TYR A 99 -26.21 59.15 -7.69
N SER A 100 -26.78 59.67 -6.60
CA SER A 100 -28.07 59.28 -6.04
C SER A 100 -29.15 60.22 -6.55
N ILE A 101 -30.18 59.67 -7.21
CA ILE A 101 -31.34 60.44 -7.68
C ILE A 101 -32.18 60.84 -6.46
N GLU A 102 -32.41 59.90 -5.54
CA GLU A 102 -33.23 60.09 -4.34
C GLU A 102 -32.65 61.16 -3.41
N LYS A 103 -31.32 61.21 -3.28
CA LYS A 103 -30.64 62.16 -2.39
C LYS A 103 -30.07 63.38 -3.09
N ASP A 104 -30.18 63.52 -4.41
CA ASP A 104 -29.50 64.58 -5.19
C ASP A 104 -28.05 64.81 -4.69
N ALA A 105 -27.24 63.74 -4.69
CA ALA A 105 -25.91 63.77 -4.10
C ALA A 105 -24.93 62.81 -4.78
N ALA A 106 -23.66 63.19 -4.83
CA ALA A 106 -22.59 62.38 -5.37
C ALA A 106 -21.93 61.50 -4.30
N TYR A 107 -21.56 60.28 -4.69
CA TYR A 107 -20.92 59.28 -3.86
C TYR A 107 -19.67 58.72 -4.56
N CYS A 108 -18.84 58.00 -3.81
CA CYS A 108 -17.66 57.34 -4.32
C CYS A 108 -17.73 55.83 -4.02
N LEU A 109 -17.82 55.02 -5.08
CA LEU A 109 -17.93 53.56 -4.96
C LEU A 109 -16.76 52.98 -4.15
N CYS A 110 -15.52 53.30 -4.53
CA CYS A 110 -14.33 52.75 -3.88
C CYS A 110 -14.27 53.12 -2.38
N CYS A 111 -14.56 54.38 -2.05
CA CYS A 111 -14.56 54.87 -0.67
C CYS A 111 -15.72 54.28 0.16
N TYR A 112 -16.89 54.05 -0.45
CA TYR A 112 -18.01 53.36 0.19
C TYR A 112 -17.63 51.92 0.57
N LEU A 113 -16.95 51.19 -0.33
CA LEU A 113 -16.59 49.77 -0.12
C LEU A 113 -15.50 49.55 0.93
N PHE A 114 -14.52 50.46 1.02
CA PHE A 114 -13.31 50.31 1.84
C PHE A 114 -13.08 51.45 2.83
N LYS A 115 -14.17 52.10 3.30
CA LYS A 115 -14.12 53.19 4.28
C LYS A 115 -13.15 52.86 5.43
N SER A 116 -12.16 53.72 5.64
CA SER A 116 -11.18 53.55 6.71
C SER A 116 -11.74 54.07 8.03
N GLU A 117 -11.67 53.28 9.10
CA GLU A 117 -12.08 53.69 10.46
C GLU A 117 -11.15 54.77 11.05
N ASN A 118 -9.93 54.89 10.53
CA ASN A 118 -8.91 55.80 11.03
C ASN A 118 -8.78 57.09 10.20
N ARG A 119 -9.41 58.16 10.71
CA ARG A 119 -9.02 59.59 10.66
C ARG A 119 -9.57 60.54 9.56
N ARG A 120 -9.91 61.72 10.10
CA ARG A 120 -10.06 63.11 9.61
C ARG A 120 -11.47 63.58 9.20
N SER A 121 -11.90 64.62 9.93
CA SER A 121 -13.08 65.46 9.74
C SER A 121 -13.29 65.79 8.26
N GLY A 122 -14.46 65.43 7.73
CA GLY A 122 -14.86 65.62 6.32
C GLY A 122 -15.03 64.34 5.49
N GLY A 123 -14.62 63.17 5.99
CA GLY A 123 -14.55 61.89 5.23
C GLY A 123 -15.88 61.21 4.86
N ASP A 124 -17.01 61.75 5.30
CA ASP A 124 -18.34 61.15 5.11
C ASP A 124 -19.10 61.68 3.88
N ALA A 125 -18.61 62.79 3.31
CA ALA A 125 -19.24 63.47 2.18
C ALA A 125 -19.46 62.53 0.98
N PHE A 126 -18.49 61.68 0.64
CA PHE A 126 -18.60 60.77 -0.51
C PHE A 126 -19.03 59.34 -0.14
N THR A 127 -19.42 59.08 1.11
CA THR A 127 -19.77 57.73 1.56
C THR A 127 -21.14 57.62 2.23
N SER A 128 -21.44 58.43 3.25
CA SER A 128 -22.69 58.34 4.04
C SER A 128 -23.62 59.53 3.79
N THR A 129 -23.10 60.75 3.83
CA THR A 129 -23.92 61.97 3.76
C THR A 129 -24.25 62.38 2.32
N GLY A 130 -23.35 62.11 1.37
CA GLY A 130 -23.49 62.51 -0.03
C GLY A 130 -22.93 63.91 -0.27
N PHE A 131 -22.18 64.06 -1.36
CA PHE A 131 -21.54 65.32 -1.73
C PHE A 131 -22.49 66.13 -2.61
N ARG A 132 -22.84 67.34 -2.17
CA ARG A 132 -23.78 68.23 -2.88
C ARG A 132 -23.19 69.58 -3.29
N ASN A 133 -21.90 69.82 -3.05
CA ASN A 133 -21.31 71.14 -3.34
C ASN A 133 -20.92 71.27 -4.82
N TRP A 134 -21.89 71.69 -5.65
CA TRP A 134 -21.72 71.89 -7.10
C TRP A 134 -20.94 73.16 -7.48
N LYS A 135 -20.47 73.95 -6.50
CA LYS A 135 -19.78 75.23 -6.76
C LYS A 135 -18.40 75.06 -7.39
N SER A 136 -17.69 73.99 -7.04
CA SER A 136 -16.29 73.80 -7.43
C SER A 136 -15.99 72.34 -7.73
N LYS A 137 -15.62 72.07 -8.99
CA LYS A 137 -15.06 70.77 -9.42
C LYS A 137 -13.81 70.40 -8.63
N LYS A 138 -13.02 71.39 -8.18
CA LYS A 138 -11.78 71.18 -7.41
C LYS A 138 -11.97 70.27 -6.19
N ASN A 139 -13.17 70.26 -5.60
CA ASN A 139 -13.49 69.37 -4.48
C ASN A 139 -13.45 67.88 -4.85
N LEU A 140 -13.78 67.52 -6.09
CA LEU A 140 -13.66 66.16 -6.62
C LEU A 140 -12.18 65.81 -6.85
N ASP A 141 -11.39 66.75 -7.39
CA ASP A 141 -9.95 66.58 -7.55
C ASP A 141 -9.23 66.43 -6.20
N GLU A 142 -9.63 67.22 -5.20
CA GLU A 142 -9.15 67.13 -3.82
C GLU A 142 -9.56 65.81 -3.14
N HIS A 143 -10.73 65.26 -3.47
CA HIS A 143 -11.14 63.92 -3.02
C HIS A 143 -10.21 62.82 -3.54
N VAL A 144 -9.89 62.85 -4.84
CA VAL A 144 -8.94 61.92 -5.45
C VAL A 144 -7.57 62.09 -4.80
N GLY A 145 -7.10 63.33 -4.66
CA GLY A 145 -5.85 63.68 -4.00
C GLY A 145 -4.61 62.98 -4.59
N GLY A 146 -3.52 62.96 -3.82
CA GLY A 146 -2.27 62.31 -4.24
C GLY A 146 -2.26 60.79 -4.06
N VAL A 147 -1.15 60.13 -4.41
CA VAL A 147 -1.00 58.66 -4.42
C VAL A 147 -1.33 57.98 -3.07
N LYS A 148 -1.10 58.69 -1.95
CA LYS A 148 -1.38 58.21 -0.58
C LYS A 148 -2.71 58.72 0.00
N SER A 149 -3.59 59.28 -0.83
CA SER A 149 -4.92 59.69 -0.39
C SER A 149 -5.77 58.50 0.05
N ALA A 150 -6.78 58.76 0.89
CA ALA A 150 -7.74 57.74 1.30
C ALA A 150 -8.45 57.10 0.09
N HIS A 151 -8.77 57.91 -0.92
CA HIS A 151 -9.35 57.46 -2.18
C HIS A 151 -8.44 56.46 -2.91
N ASN A 152 -7.20 56.83 -3.19
CA ASN A 152 -6.27 55.97 -3.92
C ASN A 152 -5.88 54.69 -3.15
N LEU A 153 -5.94 54.73 -1.82
CA LEU A 153 -5.82 53.52 -0.99
C LEU A 153 -7.05 52.61 -1.14
N ALA A 154 -8.25 53.18 -1.16
CA ALA A 154 -9.49 52.42 -1.38
C ALA A 154 -9.54 51.82 -2.80
N VAL A 155 -9.10 52.56 -3.82
CA VAL A 155 -8.97 52.07 -5.21
C VAL A 155 -8.02 50.87 -5.28
N ARG A 156 -6.85 50.95 -4.63
CA ARG A 156 -5.92 49.81 -4.55
C ARG A 156 -6.54 48.59 -3.90
N LYS A 157 -7.24 48.77 -2.77
CA LYS A 157 -7.96 47.66 -2.11
C LYS A 157 -9.04 47.04 -3.02
N CYS A 158 -9.74 47.84 -3.83
CA CYS A 158 -10.67 47.32 -4.82
C CYS A 158 -9.96 46.44 -5.87
N GLN A 159 -8.82 46.90 -6.39
CA GLN A 159 -8.02 46.16 -7.37
C GLN A 159 -7.49 44.84 -6.81
N ASP A 160 -6.98 44.87 -5.57
CA ASP A 160 -6.44 43.68 -4.91
C ASP A 160 -7.53 42.64 -4.59
N LEU A 161 -8.71 43.11 -4.16
CA LEU A 161 -9.86 42.22 -3.90
C LEU A 161 -10.30 41.45 -5.17
N MET A 162 -10.19 42.08 -6.35
CA MET A 162 -10.54 41.45 -7.62
C MET A 162 -9.48 40.47 -8.14
N LYS A 163 -8.24 40.53 -7.64
CA LYS A 163 -7.15 39.59 -7.97
C LYS A 163 -7.19 38.33 -7.11
N GLN A 164 -8.26 37.55 -7.23
CA GLN A 164 -8.51 36.37 -6.38
C GLN A 164 -7.36 35.35 -6.36
N LYS A 165 -6.62 35.19 -7.46
CA LYS A 165 -5.45 34.28 -7.54
C LYS A 165 -4.33 34.60 -6.55
N GLN A 166 -4.28 35.82 -6.01
CA GLN A 166 -3.26 36.26 -5.05
C GLN A 166 -3.74 36.13 -3.59
N HIS A 167 -4.96 35.64 -3.37
CA HIS A 167 -5.50 35.46 -2.02
C HIS A 167 -4.76 34.31 -1.33
N ILE A 168 -4.40 34.51 -0.07
CA ILE A 168 -3.67 33.53 0.74
C ILE A 168 -4.39 32.18 0.75
N GLN A 169 -5.72 32.19 0.87
CA GLN A 169 -6.52 30.97 0.84
C GLN A 169 -6.34 30.19 -0.46
N THR A 170 -6.45 30.84 -1.61
CA THR A 170 -6.27 30.19 -2.93
C THR A 170 -4.86 29.62 -3.08
N ILE A 171 -3.83 30.35 -2.63
CA ILE A 171 -2.43 29.88 -2.68
C ILE A 171 -2.26 28.64 -1.78
N LEU A 172 -2.81 28.66 -0.56
CA LEU A 172 -2.73 27.52 0.36
C LEU A 172 -3.48 26.29 -0.18
N GLU A 173 -4.65 26.48 -0.79
CA GLU A 173 -5.41 25.41 -1.44
C GLU A 173 -4.66 24.81 -2.63
N GLU A 174 -4.06 25.63 -3.49
CA GLU A 174 -3.24 25.17 -4.62
C GLU A 174 -1.98 24.44 -4.16
N GLN A 175 -1.28 24.96 -3.14
CA GLN A 175 -0.11 24.32 -2.56
C GLN A 175 -0.49 22.96 -1.93
N SER A 176 -1.63 22.89 -1.25
CA SER A 176 -2.17 21.65 -0.69
C SER A 176 -2.43 20.61 -1.78
N LYS A 177 -3.07 21.01 -2.90
CA LYS A 177 -3.31 20.13 -4.05
C LYS A 177 -2.01 19.61 -4.68
N ARG A 178 -1.00 20.47 -4.85
CA ARG A 178 0.31 20.05 -5.38
C ARG A 178 0.98 19.01 -4.49
N SER A 179 0.99 19.23 -3.18
CA SER A 179 1.54 18.29 -2.20
C SER A 179 0.80 16.95 -2.20
N GLN A 180 -0.54 16.97 -2.29
CA GLN A 180 -1.35 15.76 -2.39
C GLN A 180 -1.04 14.96 -3.66
N ASN A 181 -0.92 15.64 -4.80
CA ASN A 181 -0.59 14.99 -6.08
C ASN A 181 0.81 14.38 -6.05
N ALA A 182 1.80 15.11 -5.50
CA ALA A 182 3.15 14.59 -5.35
C ALA A 182 3.20 13.35 -4.44
N TYR A 183 2.45 13.35 -3.33
CA TYR A 183 2.34 12.19 -2.46
C TYR A 183 1.67 10.99 -3.16
N ARG A 184 0.56 11.21 -3.88
CA ARG A 184 -0.12 10.15 -4.63
C ARG A 184 0.78 9.53 -5.69
N LEU A 185 1.55 10.35 -6.40
CA LEU A 185 2.48 9.87 -7.41
C LEU A 185 3.59 9.01 -6.79
N ARG A 186 4.18 9.47 -5.68
CA ARG A 186 5.16 8.70 -4.90
C ARG A 186 4.59 7.37 -4.43
N LEU A 187 3.41 7.39 -3.81
CA LEU A 187 2.74 6.19 -3.32
C LEU A 187 2.46 5.20 -4.46
N THR A 188 2.02 5.71 -5.62
CA THR A 188 1.76 4.88 -6.80
C THR A 188 3.03 4.18 -7.27
N ALA A 189 4.15 4.91 -7.40
CA ALA A 189 5.44 4.33 -7.77
C ALA A 189 5.88 3.25 -6.76
N THR A 190 5.76 3.53 -5.46
CA THR A 190 6.05 2.54 -4.41
C THR A 190 5.17 1.29 -4.52
N VAL A 191 3.86 1.46 -4.71
CA VAL A 191 2.91 0.34 -4.87
C VAL A 191 3.23 -0.49 -6.12
N ASP A 192 3.62 0.15 -7.23
CA ASP A 192 3.99 -0.55 -8.45
C ASP A 192 5.25 -1.40 -8.28
N CYS A 193 6.29 -0.87 -7.62
CA CYS A 193 7.48 -1.65 -7.27
C CYS A 193 7.11 -2.86 -6.41
N ILE A 194 6.36 -2.64 -5.33
CA ILE A 194 5.95 -3.73 -4.41
C ILE A 194 5.14 -4.78 -5.17
N ARG A 195 4.18 -4.36 -5.99
CA ARG A 195 3.34 -5.26 -6.78
C ARG A 195 4.16 -6.09 -7.76
N TYR A 196 5.18 -5.51 -8.39
CA TYR A 196 6.10 -6.25 -9.26
C TYR A 196 6.87 -7.31 -8.48
N LEU A 197 7.49 -6.93 -7.35
CA LEU A 197 8.25 -7.86 -6.51
C LEU A 197 7.38 -9.01 -5.98
N LEU A 198 6.16 -8.71 -5.50
CA LEU A 198 5.21 -9.72 -5.04
C LEU A 198 4.81 -10.70 -6.14
N LYS A 199 4.58 -10.21 -7.37
CA LYS A 199 4.22 -11.06 -8.51
C LYS A 199 5.36 -11.99 -8.93
N GLN A 200 6.61 -11.54 -8.80
CA GLN A 200 7.78 -12.34 -9.17
C GLN A 200 8.30 -13.20 -8.01
N GLY A 201 7.79 -13.01 -6.79
CA GLY A 201 8.29 -13.71 -5.60
C GLY A 201 9.73 -13.31 -5.23
N MET A 202 10.15 -12.09 -5.55
CA MET A 202 11.51 -11.61 -5.30
C MET A 202 11.66 -11.03 -3.90
N ALA A 203 12.86 -11.17 -3.33
CA ALA A 203 13.24 -10.47 -2.10
C ALA A 203 13.18 -8.95 -2.31
N PHE A 204 12.84 -8.20 -1.27
CA PHE A 204 12.70 -6.74 -1.36
C PHE A 204 14.01 -6.04 -1.04
N HIS A 205 14.69 -6.53 -0.02
CA HIS A 205 15.83 -5.88 0.63
C HIS A 205 17.16 -6.49 0.20
N GLY A 206 18.17 -5.64 0.11
CA GLY A 206 19.57 -6.04 -0.08
C GLY A 206 20.25 -6.35 1.26
N HIS A 207 21.49 -6.83 1.20
CA HIS A 207 22.33 -6.98 2.40
C HIS A 207 22.75 -5.60 2.95
N ASP A 208 22.94 -4.62 2.05
CA ASP A 208 23.22 -3.23 2.37
C ASP A 208 22.35 -2.31 1.50
N GLU A 209 21.53 -1.47 2.13
CA GLU A 209 20.65 -0.50 1.45
C GLU A 209 21.20 0.95 1.54
N SER A 210 22.44 1.11 2.02
CA SER A 210 23.14 2.40 2.08
C SER A 210 23.24 3.07 0.71
N ASP A 211 23.44 4.39 0.68
CA ASP A 211 23.59 5.13 -0.58
C ASP A 211 24.91 4.79 -1.31
N ASP A 212 25.89 4.21 -0.62
CA ASP A 212 27.20 3.80 -1.17
C ASP A 212 27.22 2.34 -1.68
N SER A 213 26.14 1.59 -1.48
CA SER A 213 26.04 0.21 -1.92
C SER A 213 25.84 0.11 -3.43
N GLU A 214 26.59 -0.77 -4.09
CA GLU A 214 26.41 -1.08 -5.53
C GLU A 214 25.06 -1.76 -5.82
N ASN A 215 24.44 -2.38 -4.82
CA ASN A 215 23.13 -3.00 -4.95
C ASN A 215 22.34 -2.86 -3.65
N ARG A 216 21.37 -1.96 -3.67
CA ARG A 216 20.57 -1.59 -2.50
C ARG A 216 19.37 -2.50 -2.27
N GLY A 217 19.27 -3.61 -3.01
CA GLY A 217 18.14 -4.50 -3.00
C GLY A 217 17.09 -4.17 -4.06
N ASN A 218 16.31 -5.19 -4.43
CA ASN A 218 15.43 -5.12 -5.59
C ASN A 218 14.38 -4.00 -5.51
N PHE A 219 13.90 -3.64 -4.31
CA PHE A 219 12.93 -2.54 -4.17
C PHE A 219 13.56 -1.18 -4.49
N MET A 220 14.75 -0.91 -3.94
CA MET A 220 15.43 0.37 -4.13
C MET A 220 15.92 0.52 -5.56
N GLU A 221 16.48 -0.53 -6.14
CA GLU A 221 16.91 -0.53 -7.55
C GLU A 221 15.74 -0.34 -8.51
N LEU A 222 14.60 -1.03 -8.26
CA LEU A 222 13.42 -0.88 -9.10
C LEU A 222 12.79 0.52 -8.99
N LEU A 223 12.79 1.11 -7.79
CA LEU A 223 12.29 2.47 -7.59
C LEU A 223 13.20 3.51 -8.28
N SER A 224 14.51 3.30 -8.25
CA SER A 224 15.49 4.15 -8.95
C SER A 224 15.32 4.02 -10.46
N PHE A 225 15.17 2.79 -10.97
CA PHE A 225 14.84 2.53 -12.36
C PHE A 225 13.57 3.27 -12.81
N LEU A 226 12.48 3.22 -12.02
CA LEU A 226 11.26 3.96 -12.34
C LEU A 226 11.46 5.48 -12.33
N ALA A 227 12.30 6.01 -11.45
CA ALA A 227 12.62 7.42 -11.40
C ALA A 227 13.37 7.86 -12.66
N GLU A 228 14.43 7.14 -13.05
CA GLU A 228 15.24 7.43 -14.24
C GLU A 228 14.43 7.50 -15.54
N HIS A 229 13.36 6.70 -15.61
CA HIS A 229 12.51 6.61 -16.80
C HIS A 229 11.26 7.51 -16.74
N ASN A 230 11.03 8.22 -15.64
CA ASN A 230 9.87 9.10 -15.48
C ASN A 230 10.18 10.34 -14.62
N ALA A 231 10.38 11.48 -15.29
CA ALA A 231 10.70 12.75 -14.65
C ALA A 231 9.67 13.22 -13.60
N LEU A 232 8.38 12.83 -13.71
CA LEU A 232 7.39 13.17 -12.69
C LEU A 232 7.60 12.34 -11.42
N ILE A 233 7.94 11.06 -11.57
CA ILE A 233 8.23 10.16 -10.45
C ILE A 233 9.56 10.58 -9.81
N ASP A 234 10.59 10.80 -10.62
CA ASP A 234 11.90 11.26 -10.15
C ASP A 234 11.78 12.47 -9.24
N GLY A 235 11.04 13.50 -9.67
CA GLY A 235 10.84 14.73 -8.91
C GLY A 235 10.09 14.57 -7.59
N VAL A 236 9.62 13.37 -7.23
CA VAL A 236 8.90 13.13 -5.98
C VAL A 236 9.41 11.95 -5.15
N VAL A 237 10.30 11.08 -5.64
CA VAL A 237 10.79 9.89 -4.89
C VAL A 237 12.22 10.09 -4.35
N LEU A 238 12.71 9.12 -3.56
CA LEU A 238 14.10 9.07 -3.07
C LEU A 238 14.57 10.38 -2.41
N GLN A 239 15.58 11.04 -2.98
CA GLN A 239 16.13 12.29 -2.46
C GLN A 239 15.25 13.51 -2.74
N ASN A 240 14.36 13.42 -3.74
CA ASN A 240 13.42 14.49 -4.08
C ASN A 240 12.13 14.46 -3.23
N ALA A 241 11.97 13.45 -2.37
CA ALA A 241 10.87 13.38 -1.42
C ALA A 241 11.09 14.33 -0.21
N PRO A 242 10.03 14.97 0.32
CA PRO A 242 10.14 15.90 1.44
C PRO A 242 10.43 15.16 2.74
N GLY A 243 11.61 15.40 3.31
CA GLY A 243 12.04 14.87 4.60
C GLY A 243 11.90 13.35 4.69
N ASN A 244 11.13 12.88 5.68
CA ASN A 244 10.95 11.45 5.95
C ASN A 244 9.84 10.80 5.09
N CYS A 245 9.18 11.54 4.22
CA CYS A 245 8.07 11.04 3.41
C CYS A 245 8.54 10.25 2.17
N LYS A 246 9.64 9.48 2.30
CA LYS A 246 10.25 8.74 1.19
C LYS A 246 9.47 7.47 0.81
N LEU A 247 8.65 6.93 1.74
CA LEU A 247 7.92 5.66 1.61
C LEU A 247 8.80 4.41 1.39
N ILE A 248 10.10 4.52 1.64
CA ILE A 248 11.07 3.43 1.48
C ILE A 248 11.28 2.60 2.76
N ALA A 249 10.78 3.06 3.91
CA ALA A 249 11.05 2.40 5.18
C ALA A 249 10.40 0.99 5.26
N PRO A 250 11.08 -0.03 5.81
CA PRO A 250 10.54 -1.39 5.88
C PRO A 250 9.14 -1.51 6.54
N PRO A 251 8.80 -0.78 7.63
CA PRO A 251 7.45 -0.81 8.18
C PRO A 251 6.38 -0.32 7.20
N ILE A 252 6.67 0.73 6.43
CA ILE A 252 5.74 1.29 5.44
C ILE A 252 5.53 0.29 4.31
N GLN A 253 6.60 -0.32 3.81
CA GLN A 253 6.51 -1.36 2.78
C GLN A 253 5.66 -2.53 3.28
N LYS A 254 5.86 -2.99 4.53
CA LYS A 254 5.05 -4.05 5.15
C LYS A 254 3.57 -3.67 5.23
N ASP A 255 3.25 -2.42 5.52
CA ASP A 255 1.85 -1.97 5.58
C ASP A 255 1.20 -1.93 4.20
N ILE A 256 1.94 -1.53 3.16
CA ILE A 256 1.46 -1.61 1.77
C ILE A 256 1.29 -3.07 1.34
N ILE A 257 2.21 -3.96 1.70
CA ILE A 257 2.10 -5.40 1.43
C ILE A 257 0.85 -5.98 2.11
N LYS A 258 0.58 -5.63 3.37
CA LYS A 258 -0.65 -6.04 4.07
C LYS A 258 -1.90 -5.53 3.37
N ALA A 259 -1.91 -4.27 2.92
CA ALA A 259 -3.03 -3.72 2.16
C ALA A 259 -3.24 -4.50 0.85
N ALA A 260 -2.16 -4.78 0.10
CA ALA A 260 -2.24 -5.59 -1.11
C ALA A 260 -2.75 -7.01 -0.85
N ALA A 261 -2.35 -7.63 0.26
CA ALA A 261 -2.86 -8.93 0.68
C ALA A 261 -4.36 -8.88 1.01
N ILE A 262 -4.81 -7.85 1.74
CA ILE A 262 -6.23 -7.64 2.06
C ILE A 262 -7.05 -7.48 0.78
N GLU A 263 -6.64 -6.60 -0.14
CA GLU A 263 -7.33 -6.37 -1.41
C GLU A 263 -7.36 -7.62 -2.29
N THR A 264 -6.26 -8.38 -2.32
CA THR A 264 -6.20 -9.65 -3.05
C THR A 264 -7.18 -10.67 -2.48
N THR A 265 -7.23 -10.81 -1.15
CA THR A 265 -8.17 -11.72 -0.49
C THR A 265 -9.60 -11.27 -0.67
N ASN A 266 -9.90 -9.97 -0.56
CA ASN A 266 -11.23 -9.43 -0.86
C ASN A 266 -11.64 -9.78 -2.29
N LYS A 267 -10.73 -9.65 -3.26
CA LYS A 267 -11.03 -10.00 -4.65
C LYS A 267 -11.31 -11.49 -4.85
N ILE A 268 -10.58 -12.36 -4.13
CA ILE A 268 -10.85 -13.81 -4.12
C ILE A 268 -12.24 -14.10 -3.53
N MET A 269 -12.61 -13.42 -2.45
CA MET A 269 -13.94 -13.58 -1.82
C MET A 269 -15.07 -13.05 -2.71
N GLU A 270 -14.86 -11.94 -3.41
CA GLU A 270 -15.79 -11.44 -4.43
C GLU A 270 -15.96 -12.44 -5.58
N GLU A 271 -14.86 -13.01 -6.08
CA GLU A 271 -14.88 -14.00 -7.17
C GLU A 271 -15.59 -15.29 -6.75
N LEU A 272 -15.39 -15.72 -5.52
CA LEU A 272 -16.09 -16.87 -4.95
C LEU A 272 -17.57 -16.56 -4.70
N GLY A 273 -17.88 -15.36 -4.21
CA GLY A 273 -19.21 -14.89 -3.86
C GLY A 273 -19.97 -15.91 -3.02
N ASP A 274 -21.19 -16.21 -3.45
CA ASP A 274 -22.00 -17.29 -2.93
C ASP A 274 -21.78 -18.59 -3.71
N GLY A 275 -20.53 -18.97 -3.94
CA GLY A 275 -20.15 -20.22 -4.60
C GLY A 275 -20.03 -21.40 -3.62
N LEU A 276 -20.00 -22.61 -4.17
CA LEU A 276 -19.53 -23.80 -3.43
C LEU A 276 -18.02 -23.92 -3.61
N PHE A 277 -17.32 -24.35 -2.56
CA PHE A 277 -15.87 -24.45 -2.59
C PHE A 277 -15.36 -25.70 -1.90
N SER A 278 -14.10 -26.02 -2.16
CA SER A 278 -13.33 -27.04 -1.45
C SER A 278 -12.12 -26.40 -0.79
N VAL A 279 -11.63 -27.00 0.28
CA VAL A 279 -10.43 -26.55 0.98
C VAL A 279 -9.28 -27.53 0.76
N LEU A 280 -8.09 -27.01 0.51
CA LEU A 280 -6.85 -27.77 0.56
C LEU A 280 -6.05 -27.27 1.76
N VAL A 281 -5.65 -28.19 2.63
CA VAL A 281 -4.91 -27.88 3.85
C VAL A 281 -3.59 -28.65 3.86
N ASP A 282 -2.51 -27.97 4.18
CA ASP A 282 -1.21 -28.61 4.42
C ASP A 282 -0.58 -28.08 5.70
N GLU A 283 0.12 -28.96 6.42
CA GLU A 283 0.80 -28.63 7.66
C GLU A 283 2.30 -28.74 7.50
N SER A 284 3.02 -27.70 7.90
CA SER A 284 4.48 -27.71 7.92
C SER A 284 5.02 -26.99 9.15
N ARG A 285 6.24 -27.37 9.53
CA ARG A 285 7.02 -26.63 10.52
C ARG A 285 7.87 -25.58 9.83
N ASP A 286 7.88 -24.37 10.36
CA ASP A 286 8.76 -23.29 9.89
C ASP A 286 10.17 -23.39 10.51
N ILE A 287 11.08 -22.50 10.07
CA ILE A 287 12.47 -22.44 10.55
C ILE A 287 12.61 -22.12 12.04
N SER A 288 11.56 -21.54 12.65
CA SER A 288 11.51 -21.25 14.09
C SER A 288 10.83 -22.40 14.87
N CYS A 289 10.69 -23.57 14.23
CA CYS A 289 10.04 -24.76 14.76
C CYS A 289 8.56 -24.55 15.14
N LYS A 290 7.90 -23.53 14.58
CA LYS A 290 6.47 -23.31 14.79
C LYS A 290 5.66 -24.07 13.75
N GLN A 291 4.56 -24.67 14.17
CA GLN A 291 3.62 -25.32 13.26
C GLN A 291 2.76 -24.27 12.55
N GLN A 292 2.63 -24.44 11.24
CA GLN A 292 1.88 -23.56 10.35
C GLN A 292 0.94 -24.42 9.51
N MET A 293 -0.28 -23.92 9.33
CA MET A 293 -1.31 -24.51 8.49
C MET A 293 -1.51 -23.61 7.27
N VAL A 294 -1.27 -24.15 6.09
CA VAL A 294 -1.49 -23.48 4.81
C VAL A 294 -2.89 -23.85 4.32
N VAL A 295 -3.69 -22.84 3.99
CA VAL A 295 -5.07 -23.02 3.52
C VAL A 295 -5.22 -22.46 2.11
N LEU A 296 -5.68 -23.29 1.18
CA LEU A 296 -6.07 -22.89 -0.17
C LEU A 296 -7.55 -23.20 -0.41
N LEU A 297 -8.19 -22.34 -1.19
CA LEU A 297 -9.54 -22.53 -1.68
C LEU A 297 -9.51 -23.04 -3.11
N ARG A 298 -10.36 -24.01 -3.42
CA ARG A 298 -10.61 -24.49 -4.78
C ARG A 298 -12.09 -24.37 -5.11
N TYR A 299 -12.41 -23.62 -6.16
CA TYR A 299 -13.80 -23.36 -6.57
C TYR A 299 -13.92 -23.23 -8.09
N VAL A 300 -15.15 -23.13 -8.58
CA VAL A 300 -15.43 -22.88 -10.01
C VAL A 300 -15.74 -21.40 -10.16
N SER A 301 -14.95 -20.71 -10.99
CA SER A 301 -15.20 -19.31 -11.35
C SER A 301 -16.50 -19.14 -12.14
N GLU A 302 -17.00 -17.91 -12.24
CA GLU A 302 -18.16 -17.57 -13.10
C GLU A 302 -18.00 -18.03 -14.55
N LYS A 303 -16.76 -18.15 -15.03
CA LYS A 303 -16.43 -18.62 -16.39
C LYS A 303 -16.47 -20.15 -16.54
N GLY A 304 -16.80 -20.88 -15.48
CA GLY A 304 -16.81 -22.35 -15.45
C GLY A 304 -15.42 -22.99 -15.31
N SER A 305 -14.36 -22.20 -15.11
CA SER A 305 -13.00 -22.71 -14.92
C SER A 305 -12.73 -23.02 -13.45
N ILE A 306 -12.00 -24.11 -13.19
CA ILE A 306 -11.50 -24.46 -11.85
C ILE A 306 -10.39 -23.48 -11.47
N VAL A 307 -10.53 -22.86 -10.30
CA VAL A 307 -9.58 -21.90 -9.76
C VAL A 307 -9.11 -22.36 -8.39
N GLU A 308 -7.81 -22.28 -8.16
CA GLU A 308 -7.17 -22.50 -6.87
C GLU A 308 -6.56 -21.17 -6.39
N ARG A 309 -6.92 -20.75 -5.18
CA ARG A 309 -6.47 -19.50 -4.57
C ARG A 309 -5.90 -19.77 -3.19
N PHE A 310 -4.68 -19.30 -2.97
CA PHE A 310 -4.11 -19.25 -1.62
C PHE A 310 -4.92 -18.28 -0.76
N LEU A 311 -5.30 -18.71 0.45
CA LEU A 311 -6.07 -17.90 1.38
C LEU A 311 -5.20 -17.35 2.51
N ALA A 312 -4.53 -18.23 3.25
CA ALA A 312 -3.75 -17.85 4.42
C ALA A 312 -2.72 -18.91 4.82
N VAL A 313 -1.68 -18.44 5.51
CA VAL A 313 -0.86 -19.27 6.42
C VAL A 313 -1.27 -18.91 7.84
N VAL A 314 -1.71 -19.90 8.60
CA VAL A 314 -2.19 -19.75 9.97
C VAL A 314 -1.21 -20.43 10.91
N HIS A 315 -0.75 -19.70 11.93
CA HIS A 315 0.05 -20.31 12.98
C HIS A 315 -0.85 -21.09 13.92
N VAL A 316 -0.56 -22.36 14.10
CA VAL A 316 -1.30 -23.25 15.00
C VAL A 316 -0.38 -23.68 16.13
N LYS A 317 -0.82 -23.51 17.38
CA LYS A 317 -0.02 -23.85 18.58
C LYS A 317 0.10 -25.36 18.77
N GLU A 318 -0.97 -26.08 18.45
CA GLU A 318 -1.08 -27.54 18.59
C GLU A 318 -1.65 -28.13 17.30
N THR A 319 -1.11 -29.25 16.85
CA THR A 319 -1.59 -29.93 15.62
C THR A 319 -2.67 -30.96 15.89
N THR A 320 -3.43 -30.77 16.97
CA THR A 320 -4.62 -31.60 17.24
C THR A 320 -5.71 -31.26 16.24
N SER A 321 -6.51 -32.25 15.84
CA SER A 321 -7.63 -32.08 14.91
C SER A 321 -8.61 -30.97 15.33
N ILE A 322 -8.84 -30.81 16.64
CA ILE A 322 -9.69 -29.78 17.22
C ILE A 322 -9.08 -28.40 16.98
N SER A 323 -7.81 -28.20 17.34
CA SER A 323 -7.14 -26.90 17.15
C SER A 323 -7.07 -26.49 15.68
N LEU A 324 -6.88 -27.46 14.79
CA LEU A 324 -6.89 -27.23 13.34
C LEU A 324 -8.28 -26.82 12.85
N LYS A 325 -9.33 -27.47 13.34
CA LYS A 325 -10.72 -27.10 13.01
C LYS A 325 -11.06 -25.69 13.51
N GLU A 326 -10.74 -25.38 14.76
CA GLU A 326 -10.97 -24.05 15.35
C GLU A 326 -10.24 -22.96 14.56
N SER A 327 -8.98 -23.22 14.17
CA SER A 327 -8.19 -22.30 13.34
C SER A 327 -8.82 -22.09 11.96
N LEU A 328 -9.40 -23.15 11.38
CA LEU A 328 -10.11 -23.08 10.10
C LEU A 328 -11.46 -22.34 10.23
N GLU A 329 -12.19 -22.55 11.33
CA GLU A 329 -13.41 -21.84 11.69
C GLU A 329 -13.17 -20.33 11.88
N GLU A 330 -12.12 -19.96 12.61
CA GLU A 330 -11.73 -18.55 12.78
C GLU A 330 -11.40 -17.89 11.44
N LEU A 331 -10.64 -18.60 10.59
CA LEU A 331 -10.30 -18.13 9.25
C LEU A 331 -11.55 -17.97 8.37
N PHE A 332 -12.47 -18.94 8.41
CA PHE A 332 -13.72 -18.87 7.65
C PHE A 332 -14.61 -17.74 8.15
N CYS A 333 -14.75 -17.57 9.47
CA CYS A 333 -15.50 -16.49 10.08
C CYS A 333 -14.95 -15.12 9.65
N LYS A 334 -13.62 -14.93 9.70
CA LYS A 334 -12.95 -13.71 9.26
C LYS A 334 -13.26 -13.34 7.81
N HIS A 335 -13.41 -14.34 6.94
CA HIS A 335 -13.68 -14.16 5.52
C HIS A 335 -15.16 -14.39 5.13
N LYS A 336 -16.06 -14.51 6.12
CA LYS A 336 -17.50 -14.77 5.92
C LYS A 336 -17.79 -16.05 5.11
N LEU A 337 -16.92 -17.04 5.20
CA LEU A 337 -17.12 -18.37 4.65
C LEU A 337 -17.89 -19.25 5.64
N SER A 338 -18.63 -20.22 5.11
CA SER A 338 -19.40 -21.15 5.93
C SER A 338 -19.08 -22.59 5.58
N PHE A 339 -18.92 -23.44 6.60
CA PHE A 339 -18.75 -24.88 6.42
C PHE A 339 -19.92 -25.52 5.68
N SER A 340 -21.14 -24.98 5.78
CA SER A 340 -22.33 -25.47 5.05
C SER A 340 -22.15 -25.48 3.52
N ARG A 341 -21.25 -24.62 3.00
CA ARG A 341 -20.95 -24.47 1.57
C ARG A 341 -19.74 -25.26 1.11
N LEU A 342 -19.01 -25.85 2.05
CA LEU A 342 -17.86 -26.70 1.75
C LEU A 342 -18.35 -27.98 1.05
N ARG A 343 -17.69 -28.38 -0.03
CA ARG A 343 -17.99 -29.61 -0.79
C ARG A 343 -16.81 -30.56 -0.90
N GLY A 344 -15.61 -30.10 -0.57
CA GLY A 344 -14.42 -30.93 -0.60
C GLY A 344 -13.41 -30.52 0.45
N GLN A 345 -12.67 -31.50 0.95
CA GLN A 345 -11.58 -31.32 1.88
C GLN A 345 -10.39 -32.18 1.43
N GLY A 346 -9.27 -31.53 1.11
CA GLY A 346 -8.06 -32.18 0.61
C GLY A 346 -6.87 -31.93 1.51
N TYR A 347 -6.33 -33.00 2.09
CA TYR A 347 -5.12 -32.92 2.93
C TYR A 347 -4.45 -34.30 3.03
N ASP A 348 -3.34 -34.36 3.75
CA ASP A 348 -2.53 -35.57 3.88
C ASP A 348 -3.19 -36.68 4.72
N GLY A 349 -2.47 -37.79 4.85
CA GLY A 349 -2.93 -38.98 5.57
C GLY A 349 -2.60 -38.98 7.05
N ALA A 350 -2.11 -37.89 7.63
CA ALA A 350 -1.72 -37.84 9.03
C ALA A 350 -2.91 -38.18 9.94
N SER A 351 -2.65 -38.77 11.11
CA SER A 351 -3.69 -39.23 12.04
C SER A 351 -4.65 -38.10 12.43
N ASN A 352 -4.11 -36.90 12.66
CA ASN A 352 -4.88 -35.73 13.07
C ASN A 352 -5.73 -35.17 11.93
N MET A 353 -5.37 -35.47 10.68
CA MET A 353 -6.10 -35.04 9.49
C MET A 353 -7.15 -36.08 9.08
N ARG A 354 -6.72 -37.32 8.84
CA ARG A 354 -7.56 -38.40 8.28
C ARG A 354 -8.32 -39.22 9.33
N GLY A 355 -7.95 -39.14 10.61
CA GLY A 355 -8.47 -39.98 11.69
C GLY A 355 -9.98 -40.22 11.64
N GLU A 356 -10.40 -41.47 11.86
CA GLU A 356 -11.78 -41.92 11.65
C GLU A 356 -12.78 -41.29 12.63
N PHE A 357 -12.37 -41.13 13.90
CA PHE A 357 -13.24 -40.60 14.96
C PHE A 357 -12.88 -39.17 15.33
N ASN A 358 -11.57 -38.90 15.47
CA ASN A 358 -11.05 -37.63 15.96
C ASN A 358 -10.13 -36.95 14.93
N GLY A 359 -10.19 -37.29 13.65
CA GLY A 359 -9.46 -36.55 12.62
C GLY A 359 -10.23 -35.30 12.19
N LEU A 360 -9.53 -34.30 11.65
CA LEU A 360 -10.13 -33.12 11.04
C LEU A 360 -11.22 -33.51 10.02
N LYS A 361 -10.98 -34.58 9.26
CA LYS A 361 -11.96 -35.22 8.36
C LYS A 361 -13.27 -35.54 9.03
N ALA A 362 -13.21 -36.29 10.13
CA ALA A 362 -14.39 -36.74 10.84
C ALA A 362 -15.15 -35.54 11.41
N LEU A 363 -14.43 -34.58 11.99
CA LEU A 363 -15.03 -33.38 12.58
C LEU A 363 -15.77 -32.54 11.53
N ILE A 364 -15.18 -32.31 10.35
CA ILE A 364 -15.82 -31.56 9.26
C ILE A 364 -16.99 -32.35 8.66
N LEU A 365 -16.87 -33.67 8.48
CA LEU A 365 -17.96 -34.50 7.95
C LEU A 365 -19.17 -34.57 8.89
N ASN A 366 -18.93 -34.56 10.21
CA ASN A 366 -19.99 -34.55 11.21
C ASN A 366 -20.80 -33.25 11.17
N GLU A 367 -20.17 -32.12 10.82
CA GLU A 367 -20.85 -30.83 10.66
C GLU A 367 -21.46 -30.66 9.26
N ASN A 368 -20.77 -31.14 8.22
CA ASN A 368 -21.23 -31.11 6.84
C ASN A 368 -20.89 -32.41 6.11
N SER A 369 -21.90 -33.27 5.99
CA SER A 369 -21.82 -34.58 5.32
C SER A 369 -21.50 -34.50 3.82
N THR A 370 -21.63 -33.32 3.20
CA THR A 370 -21.33 -33.11 1.77
C THR A 370 -19.88 -32.70 1.50
N ALA A 371 -19.06 -32.48 2.53
CA ALA A 371 -17.65 -32.10 2.39
C ALA A 371 -16.74 -33.34 2.14
N TYR A 372 -16.69 -33.79 0.88
CA TYR A 372 -16.00 -35.04 0.53
C TYR A 372 -14.48 -34.97 0.76
N TYR A 373 -13.92 -35.99 1.42
CA TYR A 373 -12.50 -36.07 1.69
C TYR A 373 -11.72 -36.70 0.54
N ILE A 374 -10.67 -36.01 0.10
CA ILE A 374 -9.70 -36.50 -0.87
C ILE A 374 -8.33 -36.58 -0.18
N HIS A 375 -7.79 -37.79 -0.11
CA HIS A 375 -6.43 -38.00 0.37
C HIS A 375 -5.44 -37.53 -0.71
N CYS A 376 -4.42 -36.75 -0.32
CA CYS A 376 -3.36 -36.32 -1.23
C CYS A 376 -2.70 -37.52 -1.96
N PHE A 377 -2.90 -37.60 -3.28
CA PHE A 377 -2.35 -38.69 -4.10
C PHE A 377 -0.82 -38.74 -4.08
N ALA A 378 -0.15 -37.58 -4.06
CA ALA A 378 1.31 -37.53 -3.95
C ALA A 378 1.78 -38.15 -2.63
N HIS A 379 1.07 -37.87 -1.52
CA HIS A 379 1.33 -38.47 -0.22
C HIS A 379 1.00 -39.97 -0.21
N GLN A 380 -0.05 -40.41 -0.89
CA GLN A 380 -0.39 -41.85 -1.01
C GLN A 380 0.66 -42.66 -1.75
N LEU A 381 1.11 -42.16 -2.92
CA LEU A 381 2.19 -42.76 -3.69
C LEU A 381 3.44 -42.90 -2.82
N GLN A 382 3.76 -41.81 -2.12
CA GLN A 382 4.88 -41.70 -1.22
C GLN A 382 4.83 -42.75 -0.08
N LEU A 383 3.70 -42.89 0.61
CA LEU A 383 3.51 -43.89 1.67
C LEU A 383 3.63 -45.33 1.14
N ALA A 384 3.07 -45.61 -0.05
CA ALA A 384 3.15 -46.93 -0.67
C ALA A 384 4.60 -47.32 -0.98
N LEU A 385 5.39 -46.40 -1.54
CA LEU A 385 6.80 -46.63 -1.85
C LEU A 385 7.63 -46.90 -0.60
N VAL A 386 7.46 -46.09 0.45
CA VAL A 386 8.15 -46.30 1.73
C VAL A 386 7.81 -47.68 2.31
N ALA A 387 6.53 -48.04 2.32
CA ALA A 387 6.07 -49.31 2.89
C ALA A 387 6.63 -50.53 2.14
N VAL A 388 6.68 -50.48 0.80
CA VAL A 388 7.24 -51.57 0.00
C VAL A 388 8.76 -51.65 0.15
N ALA A 389 9.46 -50.51 0.11
CA ALA A 389 10.91 -50.46 0.26
C ALA A 389 11.37 -51.02 1.61
N LYS A 390 10.69 -50.64 2.71
CA LYS A 390 11.02 -51.13 4.06
C LYS A 390 10.74 -52.62 4.26
N LYS A 391 9.82 -53.22 3.49
CA LYS A 391 9.56 -54.66 3.55
C LYS A 391 10.63 -55.48 2.85
N HIS A 392 11.37 -54.89 1.90
CA HIS A 392 12.42 -55.58 1.19
C HIS A 392 13.78 -55.35 1.85
N LYS A 393 14.28 -56.36 2.57
CA LYS A 393 15.52 -56.28 3.37
C LYS A 393 16.68 -55.61 2.63
N ARG A 394 16.95 -56.01 1.37
CA ARG A 394 18.06 -55.43 0.58
C ARG A 394 17.90 -53.93 0.32
N ILE A 395 16.67 -53.46 0.09
CA ILE A 395 16.40 -52.05 -0.18
C ILE A 395 16.44 -51.26 1.14
N ALA A 396 15.96 -51.84 2.24
CA ALA A 396 16.11 -51.25 3.56
C ALA A 396 17.59 -51.04 3.91
N THR A 397 18.43 -52.08 3.76
CA THR A 397 19.89 -52.00 3.98
C THR A 397 20.55 -50.97 3.07
N LEU A 398 20.18 -50.92 1.78
CA LEU A 398 20.68 -49.88 0.86
C LEU A 398 20.48 -48.47 1.42
N PHE A 399 19.28 -48.14 1.91
CA PHE A 399 19.00 -46.79 2.42
C PHE A 399 19.63 -46.53 3.80
N GLU A 400 19.88 -47.56 4.60
CA GLU A 400 20.66 -47.47 5.84
C GLU A 400 22.15 -47.17 5.53
N ASP A 401 22.72 -47.83 4.53
CA ASP A 401 24.10 -47.61 4.07
C ASP A 401 24.27 -46.20 3.49
N ILE A 402 23.33 -45.77 2.65
CA ILE A 402 23.27 -44.40 2.11
C ILE A 402 23.22 -43.38 3.24
N SER A 403 22.34 -43.57 4.22
CA SER A 403 22.20 -42.64 5.35
C SER A 403 23.47 -42.59 6.20
N SER A 404 24.11 -43.75 6.39
CA SER A 404 25.36 -43.88 7.12
C SER A 404 26.52 -43.21 6.40
N ALA A 405 26.66 -43.38 5.09
CA ALA A 405 27.64 -42.68 4.27
C ALA A 405 27.44 -41.15 4.34
N GLN A 406 26.19 -40.68 4.23
CA GLN A 406 25.85 -39.26 4.38
C GLN A 406 26.20 -38.70 5.75
N ASN A 407 26.03 -39.48 6.82
CA ASN A 407 26.39 -39.06 8.17
C ASN A 407 27.91 -39.07 8.36
N THR A 408 28.62 -40.10 7.92
CA THR A 408 30.08 -40.22 8.10
C THR A 408 30.84 -39.15 7.31
N VAL A 409 30.48 -38.94 6.04
CA VAL A 409 31.07 -37.91 5.16
C VAL A 409 30.56 -36.51 5.54
N GLY A 410 29.27 -36.39 5.86
CA GLY A 410 28.64 -35.11 6.19
C GLY A 410 28.87 -34.59 7.61
N ALA A 411 29.45 -35.40 8.51
CA ALA A 411 29.67 -35.03 9.92
C ALA A 411 30.75 -33.96 10.13
N SER A 412 31.64 -33.74 9.16
CA SER A 412 32.74 -32.79 9.27
C SER A 412 32.80 -31.85 8.08
N CYS A 413 32.99 -30.55 8.34
CA CYS A 413 33.20 -29.56 7.28
C CYS A 413 34.41 -29.93 6.40
N LYS A 414 35.52 -30.40 7.00
CA LYS A 414 36.70 -30.87 6.26
C LYS A 414 36.38 -31.96 5.25
N ARG A 415 35.59 -32.96 5.64
CA ARG A 415 35.21 -34.08 4.77
C ARG A 415 34.29 -33.65 3.63
N ARG A 416 33.43 -32.66 3.91
CA ARG A 416 32.57 -32.06 2.89
C ARG A 416 33.38 -31.26 1.87
N ASP A 417 34.41 -30.55 2.31
CA ASP A 417 35.30 -29.81 1.42
C ASP A 417 36.15 -30.77 0.59
N GLN A 418 36.72 -31.81 1.21
CA GLN A 418 37.43 -32.87 0.50
C GLN A 418 36.56 -33.55 -0.58
N LEU A 419 35.30 -33.88 -0.26
CA LEU A 419 34.37 -34.44 -1.24
C LEU A 419 34.17 -33.49 -2.45
N ARG A 420 34.14 -32.18 -2.21
CA ARG A 420 34.00 -31.17 -3.27
C ARG A 420 35.28 -31.04 -4.08
N ASP A 421 36.43 -31.05 -3.42
CA ASP A 421 37.75 -30.93 -4.06
C ASP A 421 38.03 -32.14 -4.96
N ASN A 422 37.77 -33.36 -4.47
CA ASN A 422 37.91 -34.59 -5.27
C ASN A 422 37.00 -34.55 -6.50
N ARG A 423 35.75 -34.11 -6.33
CA ARG A 423 34.82 -33.97 -7.46
C ARG A 423 35.25 -32.89 -8.45
N ALA A 424 35.75 -31.76 -7.97
CA ALA A 424 36.26 -30.69 -8.81
C ALA A 424 37.45 -31.17 -9.65
N ALA A 425 38.36 -31.95 -9.06
CA ALA A 425 39.49 -32.55 -9.76
C ALA A 425 39.04 -33.57 -10.84
N GLU A 426 38.08 -34.44 -10.54
CA GLU A 426 37.50 -35.36 -11.52
C GLU A 426 36.87 -34.61 -12.71
N VAL A 427 36.08 -33.57 -12.43
CA VAL A 427 35.44 -32.75 -13.46
C VAL A 427 36.47 -32.02 -14.30
N GLN A 428 37.50 -31.43 -13.70
CA GLN A 428 38.59 -30.77 -14.43
C GLN A 428 39.33 -31.75 -15.35
N LYS A 429 39.59 -32.98 -14.87
CA LYS A 429 40.23 -34.03 -15.67
C LYS A 429 39.36 -34.46 -16.85
N ALA A 430 38.06 -34.67 -16.62
CA ALA A 430 37.11 -35.04 -17.67
C ALA A 430 36.88 -33.91 -18.70
N LEU A 431 36.91 -32.65 -18.26
CA LEU A 431 36.91 -31.49 -19.16
C LEU A 431 38.19 -31.41 -20.00
N GLY A 432 39.36 -31.70 -19.41
CA GLY A 432 40.64 -31.73 -20.11
C GLY A 432 40.76 -32.87 -21.14
N ASN A 433 39.94 -33.90 -21.02
CA ASN A 433 39.87 -35.04 -21.93
C ASN A 433 38.74 -34.92 -22.98
N ASP A 434 38.03 -33.79 -23.04
CA ASP A 434 36.82 -33.59 -23.86
C ASP A 434 35.65 -34.57 -23.57
N ASP A 435 35.65 -35.22 -22.41
CA ASP A 435 34.58 -36.15 -21.98
C ASP A 435 33.32 -35.41 -21.48
N LEU A 436 33.45 -34.13 -21.12
CA LEU A 436 32.37 -33.27 -20.61
C LEU A 436 32.29 -31.94 -21.36
N LEU A 437 31.06 -31.48 -21.58
CA LEU A 437 30.80 -30.15 -22.17
C LEU A 437 30.78 -29.06 -21.10
N THR A 438 31.26 -27.87 -21.46
CA THR A 438 31.12 -26.66 -20.65
C THR A 438 29.83 -25.91 -21.01
N GLY A 439 29.13 -25.37 -20.00
CA GLY A 439 27.87 -24.64 -20.24
C GLY A 439 27.18 -24.21 -18.95
N THR A 440 26.29 -23.22 -19.05
CA THR A 440 25.57 -22.66 -17.89
C THR A 440 24.66 -23.71 -17.26
N GLY A 441 24.91 -24.06 -15.99
CA GLY A 441 24.15 -25.10 -15.28
C GLY A 441 24.72 -26.52 -15.39
N LEU A 442 25.78 -26.73 -16.18
CA LEU A 442 26.50 -28.01 -16.24
C LEU A 442 27.58 -28.07 -15.15
N ASN A 443 27.88 -29.28 -14.67
CA ASN A 443 28.97 -29.56 -13.72
C ASN A 443 28.95 -28.75 -12.41
N GLN A 444 27.74 -28.39 -11.93
CA GLN A 444 27.57 -27.65 -10.68
C GLN A 444 28.13 -28.43 -9.48
N GLU A 445 28.55 -27.71 -8.44
CA GLU A 445 28.90 -28.32 -7.16
C GLU A 445 27.74 -29.15 -6.61
N LEU A 446 28.01 -30.43 -6.34
CA LEU A 446 27.06 -31.35 -5.76
C LEU A 446 27.49 -31.68 -4.34
N GLY A 447 26.52 -31.72 -3.42
CA GLY A 447 26.70 -32.25 -2.08
C GLY A 447 25.86 -33.50 -1.85
N LEU A 448 26.19 -34.26 -0.82
CA LEU A 448 25.34 -35.35 -0.34
C LEU A 448 24.04 -34.76 0.24
N ALA A 449 22.98 -34.76 -0.57
CA ALA A 449 21.67 -34.28 -0.15
C ALA A 449 21.04 -35.29 0.80
N ARG A 450 20.72 -34.88 2.03
CA ARG A 450 19.99 -35.73 2.97
C ARG A 450 18.55 -35.93 2.51
N SER A 451 18.10 -37.18 2.53
CA SER A 451 16.71 -37.51 2.30
C SER A 451 15.88 -37.35 3.57
N GLY A 452 14.63 -36.95 3.43
CA GLY A 452 13.67 -36.94 4.54
C GLY A 452 12.83 -38.23 4.55
N ASP A 453 12.70 -38.86 5.71
CA ASP A 453 11.99 -40.15 5.89
C ASP A 453 10.55 -40.17 5.35
N THR A 454 9.88 -39.01 5.33
CA THR A 454 8.49 -38.85 4.90
C THR A 454 8.35 -38.38 3.45
N ARG A 455 9.45 -38.03 2.76
CA ARG A 455 9.46 -37.50 1.38
C ARG A 455 10.46 -38.29 0.51
N TRP A 456 10.07 -39.47 0.04
CA TRP A 456 10.83 -40.42 -0.80
C TRP A 456 11.26 -39.82 -2.14
N SER A 457 10.55 -38.80 -2.63
CA SER A 457 11.02 -38.02 -3.78
C SER A 457 12.40 -37.38 -3.53
N SER A 458 12.76 -37.09 -2.27
CA SER A 458 14.10 -36.63 -1.90
C SER A 458 15.16 -37.74 -1.97
N HIS A 459 14.77 -39.00 -1.76
CA HIS A 459 15.68 -40.15 -1.88
C HIS A 459 16.17 -40.32 -3.32
N TYR A 460 15.38 -39.92 -4.33
CA TYR A 460 15.84 -39.93 -5.72
C TYR A 460 17.05 -39.00 -5.92
N LYS A 461 16.99 -37.79 -5.38
CA LYS A 461 18.09 -36.81 -5.44
C LYS A 461 19.30 -37.30 -4.64
N SER A 462 19.08 -37.82 -3.43
CA SER A 462 20.14 -38.40 -2.60
C SER A 462 20.86 -39.55 -3.29
N LEU A 463 20.11 -40.48 -3.89
CA LEU A 463 20.64 -41.64 -4.60
C LEU A 463 21.39 -41.22 -5.87
N THR A 464 20.84 -40.26 -6.62
CA THR A 464 21.49 -39.70 -7.81
C THR A 464 22.82 -39.04 -7.44
N ASN A 465 22.86 -38.24 -6.37
CA ASN A 465 24.07 -37.59 -5.91
C ASN A 465 25.11 -38.60 -5.41
N ILE A 466 24.72 -39.66 -4.71
CA ILE A 466 25.64 -40.72 -4.27
C ILE A 466 26.23 -41.46 -5.46
N ILE A 467 25.43 -41.77 -6.48
CA ILE A 467 25.94 -42.45 -7.69
C ILE A 467 26.94 -41.56 -8.45
N ILE A 468 26.66 -40.25 -8.55
CA ILE A 468 27.57 -39.30 -9.22
C ILE A 468 28.86 -39.11 -8.42
N LEU A 469 28.77 -39.04 -7.10
CA LEU A 469 29.89 -38.79 -6.19
C LEU A 469 30.53 -40.09 -5.67
N PHE A 470 30.21 -41.25 -6.25
CA PHE A 470 30.56 -42.54 -5.65
C PHE A 470 32.07 -42.68 -5.45
N GLY A 471 32.88 -42.35 -6.47
CA GLY A 471 34.35 -42.35 -6.38
C GLY A 471 34.85 -41.45 -5.25
N SER A 472 34.44 -40.18 -5.26
CA SER A 472 34.82 -39.22 -4.22
C SER A 472 34.35 -39.61 -2.81
N VAL A 473 33.23 -40.33 -2.67
CA VAL A 473 32.76 -40.86 -1.38
C VAL A 473 33.66 -41.99 -0.90
N MET A 474 34.09 -42.89 -1.79
CA MET A 474 35.03 -43.96 -1.47
C MET A 474 36.37 -43.37 -1.01
N ASP A 475 36.91 -42.40 -1.75
CA ASP A 475 38.17 -41.72 -1.38
C ASP A 475 38.11 -41.09 0.01
N VAL A 476 37.01 -40.41 0.35
CA VAL A 476 36.84 -39.81 1.68
C VAL A 476 36.73 -40.88 2.77
N LEU A 477 36.15 -42.05 2.49
CA LEU A 477 36.08 -43.15 3.45
C LEU A 477 37.45 -43.80 3.66
N ASP A 478 38.23 -43.98 2.59
CA ASP A 478 39.61 -44.47 2.66
C ASP A 478 40.51 -43.51 3.46
N ASP A 479 40.41 -42.21 3.22
CA ASP A 479 41.15 -41.20 3.98
C ASP A 479 40.79 -41.20 5.47
N ILE A 480 39.53 -41.51 5.82
CA ILE A 480 39.13 -41.68 7.22
C ILE A 480 39.76 -42.93 7.83
N MET A 481 39.91 -44.01 7.06
CA MET A 481 40.57 -45.22 7.55
C MET A 481 42.07 -44.99 7.83
N GLU A 482 42.73 -44.15 7.03
CA GLU A 482 44.15 -43.87 7.17
C GLU A 482 44.46 -42.78 8.21
N ASN A 483 43.61 -41.75 8.31
CA ASN A 483 43.96 -40.50 8.99
C ASN A 483 43.04 -40.12 10.18
N ALA A 484 42.06 -40.95 10.56
CA ALA A 484 41.19 -40.63 11.69
C ALA A 484 41.81 -40.98 13.04
N ASP A 485 41.75 -40.04 13.99
CA ASP A 485 42.21 -40.23 15.38
C ASP A 485 41.27 -41.09 16.24
N ASP A 486 40.07 -41.41 15.75
CA ASP A 486 39.01 -42.11 16.48
C ASP A 486 38.76 -43.51 15.89
N ASP A 487 39.16 -44.55 16.62
CA ASP A 487 38.99 -45.97 16.25
C ASP A 487 37.52 -46.32 15.93
N CYS A 488 36.56 -45.63 16.56
CA CYS A 488 35.14 -45.81 16.29
C CYS A 488 34.75 -45.31 14.89
N GLN A 489 35.41 -44.26 14.40
CA GLN A 489 35.20 -43.74 13.05
C GLN A 489 35.89 -44.59 11.99
N VAL A 490 37.10 -45.07 12.27
CA VAL A 490 37.81 -46.03 11.41
C VAL A 490 36.97 -47.29 11.21
N GLY A 491 36.47 -47.88 12.30
CA GLY A 491 35.62 -49.08 12.23
C GLY A 491 34.28 -48.86 11.51
N LYS A 492 33.72 -47.63 11.55
CA LYS A 492 32.50 -47.27 10.79
C LYS A 492 32.79 -47.07 9.31
N ALA A 493 33.90 -46.42 8.97
CA ALA A 493 34.32 -46.19 7.60
C ALA A 493 34.64 -47.51 6.90
N SER A 494 35.40 -48.41 7.55
CA SER A 494 35.72 -49.74 7.02
C SER A 494 34.46 -50.57 6.72
N LYS A 495 33.50 -50.64 7.65
CA LYS A 495 32.24 -51.36 7.41
C LYS A 495 31.42 -50.77 6.27
N LEU A 496 31.43 -49.45 6.12
CA LEU A 496 30.76 -48.79 5.00
C LEU A 496 31.46 -49.08 3.69
N LEU A 497 32.79 -49.00 3.64
CA LEU A 497 33.58 -49.30 2.46
C LEU A 497 33.32 -50.73 1.96
N ASP A 498 33.31 -51.70 2.88
CA ASP A 498 32.99 -53.10 2.58
C ASP A 498 31.58 -53.24 1.99
N SER A 499 30.57 -52.57 2.57
CA SER A 499 29.18 -52.63 2.09
C SER A 499 29.01 -51.96 0.71
N LEU A 500 29.57 -50.75 0.54
CA LEU A 500 29.49 -49.96 -0.68
C LEU A 500 30.21 -50.63 -1.87
N SER A 501 31.25 -51.42 -1.59
CA SER A 501 32.03 -52.15 -2.60
C SER A 501 31.34 -53.42 -3.11
N THR A 502 30.20 -53.82 -2.52
CA THR A 502 29.50 -55.03 -2.96
C THR A 502 28.74 -54.82 -4.27
N PHE A 503 28.69 -55.87 -5.10
CA PHE A 503 27.81 -55.90 -6.27
C PHE A 503 26.34 -55.65 -5.88
N GLU A 504 25.91 -56.19 -4.75
CA GLU A 504 24.54 -56.05 -4.25
C GLU A 504 24.18 -54.58 -3.97
N PHE A 505 25.10 -53.79 -3.41
CA PHE A 505 24.92 -52.36 -3.22
C PHE A 505 24.81 -51.63 -4.56
N ALA A 506 25.76 -51.86 -5.47
CA ALA A 506 25.79 -51.21 -6.78
C ALA A 506 24.53 -51.52 -7.61
N PHE A 507 24.13 -52.79 -7.64
CA PHE A 507 22.90 -53.23 -8.31
C PHE A 507 21.66 -52.58 -7.70
N SER A 508 21.54 -52.60 -6.36
CA SER A 508 20.39 -52.01 -5.65
C SER A 508 20.32 -50.49 -5.86
N CYS A 509 21.46 -49.80 -5.92
CA CYS A 509 21.56 -48.38 -6.25
C CYS A 509 20.98 -48.07 -7.63
N ILE A 510 21.46 -48.75 -8.67
CA ILE A 510 21.03 -48.51 -10.06
C ILE A 510 19.55 -48.90 -10.23
N PHE A 511 19.14 -50.05 -9.66
CA PHE A 511 17.77 -50.51 -9.70
C PHE A 511 16.82 -49.49 -9.06
N MET A 512 17.13 -49.04 -7.83
CA MET A 512 16.30 -48.05 -7.14
C MET A 512 16.35 -46.68 -7.81
N LYS A 513 17.44 -46.28 -8.46
CA LYS A 513 17.50 -45.04 -9.24
C LYS A 513 16.47 -45.06 -10.36
N ASN A 514 16.36 -46.17 -11.10
CA ASN A 514 15.39 -46.31 -12.19
C ASN A 514 13.95 -46.30 -11.67
N VAL A 515 13.66 -47.04 -10.60
CA VAL A 515 12.32 -47.04 -9.97
C VAL A 515 11.95 -45.66 -9.44
N LEU A 516 12.88 -45.00 -8.76
CA LEU A 516 12.66 -43.68 -8.19
C LEU A 516 12.55 -42.58 -9.25
N SER A 517 13.23 -42.71 -10.39
CA SER A 517 13.09 -41.77 -11.51
C SER A 517 11.65 -41.73 -12.01
N ILE A 518 11.03 -42.89 -12.27
CA ILE A 518 9.64 -42.99 -12.73
C ILE A 518 8.67 -42.42 -11.68
N THR A 519 8.86 -42.80 -10.41
CA THR A 519 7.96 -42.36 -9.34
C THR A 519 8.15 -40.89 -8.98
N HIS A 520 9.35 -40.34 -9.15
CA HIS A 520 9.63 -38.93 -9.00
C HIS A 520 8.92 -38.11 -10.08
N GLU A 521 8.97 -38.54 -11.34
CA GLU A 521 8.23 -37.91 -12.44
C GLU A 521 6.72 -37.93 -12.19
N LEU A 522 6.17 -39.07 -11.78
CA LEU A 522 4.75 -39.19 -11.42
C LEU A 522 4.40 -38.28 -10.24
N SER A 523 5.24 -38.23 -9.21
CA SER A 523 5.04 -37.35 -8.05
C SER A 523 5.02 -35.88 -8.44
N GLN A 524 5.94 -35.45 -9.33
CA GLN A 524 5.92 -34.10 -9.88
C GLN A 524 4.67 -33.84 -10.71
N ALA A 525 4.24 -34.80 -11.54
CA ALA A 525 3.03 -34.68 -12.35
C ALA A 525 1.77 -34.51 -11.48
N LEU A 526 1.68 -35.25 -10.36
CA LEU A 526 0.58 -35.13 -9.39
C LEU A 526 0.56 -33.79 -8.65
N GLN A 527 1.69 -33.11 -8.54
CA GLN A 527 1.84 -31.81 -7.86
C GLN A 527 1.74 -30.62 -8.81
N LYS A 528 1.85 -30.84 -10.13
CA LYS A 528 1.67 -29.78 -11.12
C LYS A 528 0.20 -29.39 -11.18
N VAL A 529 -0.08 -28.10 -10.95
CA VAL A 529 -1.40 -27.53 -11.23
C VAL A 529 -1.65 -27.67 -12.73
N SER A 530 -2.70 -28.41 -13.11
CA SER A 530 -3.08 -28.48 -14.52
C SER A 530 -3.56 -27.08 -14.94
N LYS A 531 -2.70 -26.31 -15.62
CA LYS A 531 -3.17 -25.21 -16.45
C LYS A 531 -3.93 -25.83 -17.61
N ARG A 532 -5.21 -26.18 -17.39
CA ARG A 532 -6.14 -26.40 -18.50
C ARG A 532 -6.41 -25.00 -19.04
N SER A 533 -5.69 -24.68 -20.11
CA SER A 533 -5.88 -23.51 -20.96
C SER A 533 -7.33 -23.39 -21.42
#